data_AF-A0A1F8TH86-F1
#
_entry.id   AF-A0A1F8TH86-F1
#
_cell.length_a   1.000
_cell.length_b   1.000
_cell.length_c   1.000
_cell.angle_alpha   90.00
_cell.angle_beta   90.00
_cell.angle_gamma   90.00
#
_symmetry.space_group_name_H-M   'P 1'
#
loop_
_entity.id
_entity.type
_entity.pdbx_description
1 polymer ?
#
loop_
_entity_poly.entity_id
_entity_poly.type
_entity_poly.pdbx_seq_one_letter_code
_entity_poly.pdbx_strand_id
1 'polypeptide(L)'
;MKAANSMHVALYRISGGKFGNKGANLPVLLITTVGRKSGKPYTNPVVYLEDGQDYLVSASTGGMAWHPDWYLNLKNRPEAKIEIGDKTFNVQAVIMDGEERKRLYEKFKAWAVIS
;
A
#
# COMPACT_ATOMS: atom_id res chain seq x y z
N MET A 1 5.96 -0.34 -16.24
CA MET A 1 5.30 -0.57 -14.93
C MET A 1 3.80 -0.24 -14.90
N LYS A 2 3.29 0.85 -15.54
CA LYS A 2 1.85 1.20 -15.50
C LYS A 2 0.90 0.08 -15.98
N ALA A 3 1.23 -0.60 -17.07
CA ALA A 3 0.37 -1.66 -17.63
C ALA A 3 0.22 -2.89 -16.71
N ALA A 4 1.32 -3.32 -16.07
CA ALA A 4 1.30 -4.43 -15.11
C ALA A 4 0.45 -4.09 -13.87
N ASN A 5 0.57 -2.86 -13.34
CA ASN A 5 -0.27 -2.41 -12.23
C ASN A 5 -1.76 -2.39 -12.61
N SER A 6 -2.11 -1.89 -13.80
CA SER A 6 -3.50 -1.88 -14.26
C SER A 6 -4.08 -3.29 -14.39
N MET A 7 -3.29 -4.25 -14.89
CA MET A 7 -3.73 -5.64 -15.02
C MET A 7 -3.92 -6.32 -13.65
N HIS A 8 -3.01 -6.09 -12.70
CA HIS A 8 -3.15 -6.59 -11.33
C HIS A 8 -4.38 -6.00 -10.65
N VAL A 9 -4.60 -4.69 -10.75
CA VAL A 9 -5.79 -4.02 -10.19
C VAL A 9 -7.08 -4.60 -10.80
N ALA A 10 -7.12 -4.81 -12.11
CA ALA A 10 -8.28 -5.39 -12.76
C ALA A 10 -8.56 -6.82 -12.28
N LEU A 11 -7.54 -7.68 -12.23
CA LEU A 11 -7.66 -9.06 -11.75
C LEU A 11 -8.11 -9.11 -10.28
N TYR A 12 -7.54 -8.25 -9.43
CA TYR A 12 -7.93 -8.15 -8.03
C TYR A 12 -9.41 -7.79 -7.91
N ARG A 13 -9.87 -6.73 -8.59
CA ARG A 13 -11.27 -6.30 -8.50
C ARG A 13 -12.26 -7.31 -9.07
N ILE A 14 -11.99 -7.86 -10.25
CA ILE A 14 -12.87 -8.86 -10.90
C ILE A 14 -13.05 -10.09 -10.00
N SER A 15 -12.02 -10.45 -9.25
CA SER A 15 -12.04 -11.61 -8.36
C SER A 15 -12.59 -11.33 -6.95
N GLY A 16 -12.98 -10.10 -6.64
CA GLY A 16 -13.31 -9.69 -5.27
C GLY A 16 -12.12 -9.83 -4.31
N GLY A 17 -10.90 -9.59 -4.80
CA GLY A 17 -9.65 -9.74 -4.07
C GLY A 17 -9.27 -11.18 -3.73
N LYS A 18 -9.72 -12.16 -4.53
CA LYS A 18 -9.27 -13.57 -4.43
C LYS A 18 -8.00 -13.83 -5.23
N PHE A 19 -7.82 -13.14 -6.37
CA PHE A 19 -6.65 -13.24 -7.23
C PHE A 19 -5.78 -11.99 -7.11
N GLY A 20 -4.46 -12.17 -7.09
CA GLY A 20 -3.51 -11.07 -6.86
C GLY A 20 -3.53 -10.53 -5.42
N ASN A 21 -4.11 -11.26 -4.48
CA ASN A 21 -4.21 -10.85 -3.08
C ASN A 21 -2.97 -11.15 -2.25
N LYS A 22 -1.94 -11.73 -2.88
CA LYS A 22 -0.64 -11.97 -2.27
C LYS A 22 0.48 -11.42 -3.14
N GLY A 23 1.48 -10.83 -2.51
CA GLY A 23 2.76 -10.44 -3.09
C GLY A 23 3.88 -10.86 -2.13
N ALA A 24 4.85 -11.63 -2.60
CA ALA A 24 5.87 -12.25 -1.75
C ALA A 24 5.29 -13.00 -0.52
N ASN A 25 4.19 -13.74 -0.72
CA ASN A 25 3.40 -14.42 0.32
C ASN A 25 2.70 -13.51 1.37
N LEU A 26 2.75 -12.19 1.20
CA LEU A 26 2.13 -11.20 2.07
C LEU A 26 0.81 -10.69 1.48
N PRO A 27 -0.21 -10.32 2.28
CA PRO A 27 -1.48 -9.85 1.78
C PRO A 27 -1.31 -8.51 1.06
N VAL A 28 -2.12 -8.33 0.02
CA VAL A 28 -2.13 -7.13 -0.82
C VAL A 28 -3.45 -6.40 -0.65
N LEU A 29 -3.35 -5.09 -0.47
CA LEU A 29 -4.45 -4.16 -0.61
C LEU A 29 -4.21 -3.25 -1.83
N LEU A 30 -5.28 -2.70 -2.38
CA LEU A 30 -5.16 -1.64 -3.38
C LEU A 30 -5.25 -0.30 -2.67
N ILE A 31 -4.31 0.60 -2.94
CA ILE A 31 -4.35 1.98 -2.45
C ILE A 31 -4.56 2.95 -3.61
N THR A 32 -5.63 3.74 -3.54
CA THR A 32 -5.91 4.85 -4.45
C THR A 32 -5.47 6.17 -3.80
N THR A 33 -4.58 6.89 -4.47
CA THR A 33 -4.08 8.22 -4.06
C THR A 33 -4.34 9.26 -5.14
N VAL A 34 -4.38 10.54 -4.78
CA VAL A 34 -4.47 11.64 -5.75
C VAL A 34 -3.07 12.08 -6.17
N GLY A 35 -2.79 12.07 -7.48
CA GLY A 35 -1.50 12.46 -8.01
C GLY A 35 -1.15 13.90 -7.69
N ARG A 36 -0.07 14.13 -6.92
CA ARG A 36 0.33 15.47 -6.48
C ARG A 36 0.59 16.47 -7.62
N LYS A 37 0.94 15.98 -8.82
CA LYS A 37 1.17 16.80 -10.02
C LYS A 37 -0.03 16.90 -10.94
N SER A 38 -0.86 15.86 -11.01
CA SER A 38 -1.92 15.75 -12.03
C SER A 38 -3.34 15.90 -11.50
N GLY A 39 -3.54 15.81 -10.17
CA GLY A 39 -4.85 15.79 -9.53
C GLY A 39 -5.68 14.53 -9.82
N LYS A 40 -5.18 13.57 -10.59
CA LYS A 40 -5.92 12.36 -10.99
C LYS A 40 -5.77 11.24 -9.95
N PRO A 41 -6.77 10.36 -9.79
CA PRO A 41 -6.64 9.18 -8.94
C PRO A 41 -5.71 8.14 -9.58
N TYR A 42 -4.82 7.56 -8.76
CA TYR A 42 -3.94 6.44 -9.14
C TYR A 42 -4.06 5.32 -8.12
N THR A 43 -4.34 4.11 -8.61
CA THR A 43 -4.46 2.91 -7.78
C THR A 43 -3.21 2.05 -7.92
N ASN A 44 -2.64 1.61 -6.79
CA ASN A 44 -1.48 0.73 -6.76
C ASN A 44 -1.73 -0.45 -5.82
N PRO A 45 -1.35 -1.68 -6.19
CA PRO A 45 -1.29 -2.79 -5.24
C PRO A 45 -0.09 -2.60 -4.30
N VAL A 46 -0.30 -2.74 -3.00
CA VAL A 46 0.75 -2.67 -1.98
C VAL A 46 0.58 -3.80 -0.97
N VAL A 47 1.70 -4.33 -0.49
CA VAL A 47 1.69 -5.25 0.66
C VAL A 47 1.39 -4.47 1.94
N TYR A 48 0.64 -5.06 2.85
CA TYR A 48 0.26 -4.42 4.10
C TYR A 48 0.27 -5.39 5.28
N LEU A 49 0.21 -4.84 6.49
CA LEU A 49 -0.04 -5.55 7.74
C LEU A 49 -1.21 -4.90 8.47
N GLU A 50 -1.93 -5.70 9.24
CA GLU A 50 -2.93 -5.20 10.19
C GLU A 50 -2.25 -4.93 11.54
N ASP A 51 -2.49 -3.76 12.13
CA ASP A 51 -2.08 -3.41 13.49
C ASP A 51 -3.28 -2.84 14.24
N GLY A 52 -4.06 -3.72 14.87
CA GLY A 52 -5.32 -3.35 15.53
C GLY A 52 -6.36 -2.87 14.51
N GLN A 53 -6.63 -1.57 14.51
CA GLN A 53 -7.58 -0.94 13.57
C GLN A 53 -6.87 -0.28 12.37
N ASP A 54 -5.53 -0.27 12.37
CA ASP A 54 -4.72 0.39 11.37
C ASP A 54 -4.13 -0.59 10.35
N TYR A 55 -3.79 -0.07 9.17
CA TYR A 55 -3.13 -0.81 8.10
C TYR A 55 -1.74 -0.23 7.85
N LEU A 56 -0.70 -1.00 8.16
CA LEU A 56 0.68 -0.59 7.95
C LEU A 56 1.12 -0.95 6.53
N VAL A 57 1.54 0.06 5.77
CA VAL A 57 2.12 -0.11 4.44
C VAL A 57 3.55 0.41 4.41
N SER A 58 4.46 -0.39 3.84
CA SER A 58 5.84 0.03 3.67
C SER A 58 6.06 0.58 2.27
N ALA A 59 6.52 1.83 2.18
CA ALA A 59 6.92 2.46 0.92
C ALA A 59 8.29 1.99 0.40
N SER A 60 8.66 0.74 0.70
CA SER A 60 9.89 0.12 0.20
C SER A 60 9.72 -0.32 -1.24
N THR A 61 10.54 0.22 -2.13
CA THR A 61 10.65 -0.15 -3.54
C THR A 61 11.76 -1.18 -3.74
N GLY A 62 11.78 -2.24 -2.93
CA GLY A 62 12.75 -3.34 -3.09
C GLY A 62 14.22 -2.90 -3.05
N GLY A 63 14.55 -1.88 -2.24
CA GLY A 63 15.90 -1.33 -2.13
C GLY A 63 16.25 -0.22 -3.12
N MET A 64 15.31 0.25 -3.96
CA MET A 64 15.56 1.41 -4.80
C MET A 64 15.69 2.71 -3.99
N ALA A 65 16.57 3.61 -4.45
CA ALA A 65 16.88 4.88 -3.78
C ALA A 65 15.74 5.92 -3.82
N TRP A 66 14.64 5.65 -4.54
CA TRP A 66 13.55 6.58 -4.74
C TRP A 66 12.23 6.05 -4.16
N HIS A 67 11.45 6.98 -3.59
CA HIS A 67 10.15 6.67 -3.03
C HIS A 67 9.08 6.49 -4.10
N PRO A 68 8.15 5.54 -3.93
CA PRO A 68 7.09 5.32 -4.90
C PRO A 68 6.13 6.52 -4.97
N ASP A 69 5.55 6.75 -6.15
CA ASP A 69 4.69 7.92 -6.37
C ASP A 69 3.48 7.98 -5.44
N TRP A 70 2.90 6.83 -5.08
CA TRP A 70 1.78 6.79 -4.13
C TRP A 70 2.18 7.34 -2.75
N TYR A 71 3.40 7.06 -2.27
CA TYR A 71 3.90 7.60 -1.00
C TYR A 71 4.08 9.12 -1.09
N LEU A 72 4.68 9.59 -2.17
CA LEU A 72 4.86 11.02 -2.39
C LEU A 72 3.52 11.76 -2.59
N ASN A 73 2.50 11.08 -3.13
CA ASN A 73 1.14 11.59 -3.19
C ASN A 73 0.55 11.73 -1.79
N LEU A 74 0.68 10.70 -0.93
CA LEU A 74 0.20 10.75 0.46
C LEU A 74 0.88 11.82 1.29
N LYS A 75 2.18 12.04 1.05
CA LYS A 75 2.93 13.12 1.71
C LYS A 75 2.37 14.51 1.38
N ASN A 76 1.82 14.68 0.18
CA ASN A 76 1.18 15.93 -0.24
C ASN A 76 -0.29 16.00 0.17
N ARG A 77 -0.99 14.86 0.14
CA ARG A 77 -2.42 14.75 0.40
C ARG A 77 -2.70 13.41 1.13
N PRO A 78 -2.98 13.44 2.44
CA PRO A 78 -3.03 12.21 3.24
C PRO A 78 -4.28 11.36 2.98
N GLU A 79 -5.33 11.90 2.35
CA GLU A 79 -6.53 11.10 2.07
C GLU A 79 -6.27 10.05 0.99
N ALA A 80 -6.72 8.84 1.27
CA ALA A 80 -6.66 7.72 0.36
C ALA A 80 -7.92 6.89 0.45
N LYS A 81 -8.10 6.04 -0.56
CA LYS A 81 -9.06 4.94 -0.53
C LYS A 81 -8.29 3.63 -0.58
N ILE A 82 -8.64 2.69 0.27
CA ILE A 82 -8.07 1.34 0.23
C ILE A 82 -9.15 0.31 -0.12
N GLU A 83 -8.76 -0.74 -0.85
CA GLU A 83 -9.59 -1.89 -1.16
C GLU A 83 -8.89 -3.15 -0.62
N ILE A 84 -9.59 -3.90 0.23
CA ILE A 84 -9.13 -5.16 0.84
C ILE A 84 -10.21 -6.21 0.57
N GLY A 85 -9.93 -7.16 -0.32
CA GLY A 85 -10.95 -8.09 -0.76
C GLY A 85 -12.07 -7.38 -1.50
N ASP A 86 -13.29 -7.52 -0.98
CA ASP A 86 -14.51 -6.84 -1.41
C ASP A 86 -14.81 -5.56 -0.61
N LYS A 87 -14.03 -5.26 0.42
CA LYS A 87 -14.24 -4.09 1.29
C LYS A 87 -13.48 -2.88 0.78
N THR A 88 -14.09 -1.71 0.93
CA THR A 88 -13.51 -0.42 0.57
C THR A 88 -13.58 0.54 1.75
N PHE A 89 -12.47 1.22 2.04
CA PHE A 89 -12.38 2.17 3.16
C PHE A 89 -11.79 3.49 2.68
N ASN A 90 -12.33 4.61 3.17
CA ASN A 90 -11.66 5.90 3.09
C ASN A 90 -10.76 6.06 4.32
N VAL A 91 -9.50 6.41 4.12
CA VAL A 91 -8.49 6.47 5.18
C VAL A 91 -7.67 7.75 5.08
N GLN A 92 -7.05 8.14 6.19
CA GLN A 92 -5.98 9.14 6.21
C GLN A 92 -4.65 8.45 6.51
N ALA A 93 -3.65 8.70 5.67
CA ALA A 93 -2.31 8.21 5.89
C ALA A 93 -1.57 9.09 6.91
N VAL A 94 -0.97 8.43 7.89
CA VAL A 94 0.01 9.05 8.80
C VAL A 94 1.39 8.58 8.39
N ILE A 95 2.26 9.52 8.02
CA ILE A 95 3.66 9.20 7.70
C ILE A 95 4.44 9.19 9.00
N MET A 96 4.87 8.00 9.41
CA MET A 96 5.63 7.80 10.63
C MET A 96 7.09 8.20 10.44
N ASP A 97 7.63 8.94 11.40
CA ASP A 97 9.05 9.29 11.50
C ASP A 97 9.64 8.86 12.86
N GLY A 98 10.93 9.13 13.05
CA GLY A 98 11.61 8.93 14.34
C GLY A 98 11.53 7.53 14.93
N GLU A 99 11.33 7.47 16.24
CA GLU A 99 11.28 6.22 17.03
C GLU A 99 10.03 5.37 16.72
N GLU A 100 8.92 6.01 16.38
CA GLU A 100 7.68 5.30 16.06
C GLU A 100 7.82 4.52 14.74
N ARG A 101 8.47 5.12 13.73
CA ARG A 101 8.85 4.41 12.51
C ARG A 101 9.73 3.20 12.81
N LYS A 102 10.71 3.31 13.72
CA LYS A 102 11.58 2.18 14.09
C LYS A 102 10.78 1.06 14.72
N ARG A 103 9.90 1.37 15.69
CA ARG A 103 9.03 0.40 16.38
C ARG A 103 8.16 -0.38 15.39
N LEU A 104 7.48 0.32 14.49
CA LEU A 104 6.60 -0.28 13.49
C LEU A 104 7.41 -1.02 12.41
N TYR A 105 8.59 -0.53 12.05
CA TYR A 105 9.48 -1.20 11.12
C TYR A 105 9.99 -2.54 11.67
N GLU A 106 10.29 -2.63 12.97
CA GLU A 106 10.63 -3.89 13.62
C GLU A 106 9.43 -4.86 13.66
N LYS A 107 8.20 -4.38 13.91
CA LYS A 107 6.99 -5.21 13.72
C LYS A 107 6.87 -5.70 12.27
N PHE A 108 7.11 -4.82 11.30
CA PHE A 108 6.99 -5.14 9.88
C PHE A 108 8.03 -6.18 9.44
N LYS A 109 9.29 -6.04 9.89
CA LYS A 109 10.35 -7.04 9.70
C LYS A 109 10.01 -8.36 10.36
N ALA A 110 9.58 -8.36 11.61
CA ALA A 110 9.26 -9.58 12.35
C ALA A 110 8.21 -10.43 11.62
N TRP A 111 7.26 -9.79 10.94
CA TRP A 111 6.27 -10.47 10.12
C TRP A 111 6.78 -10.86 8.73
N ALA A 112 7.68 -10.07 8.13
CA ALA A 112 8.34 -10.39 6.86
C ALA A 112 9.45 -11.46 7.00
N VAL A 113 9.84 -11.83 8.22
CA VAL A 113 10.78 -12.92 8.51
C VAL A 113 9.97 -14.18 8.85
N ILE A 114 9.65 -14.95 7.83
CA ILE A 114 9.49 -16.39 7.95
C ILE A 114 10.54 -16.99 7.01
N SER A 115 11.50 -17.69 7.60
CA SER A 115 12.60 -18.41 6.96
C SER A 115 12.14 -19.34 5.83
#